data_AF-A0A0G2FCH7-F1
#
_entry.id   AF-A0A0G2FCH7-F1
#
_cell.length_a   1.000
_cell.length_b   1.000
_cell.length_c   1.000
_cell.angle_alpha   90.00
_cell.angle_beta   90.00
_cell.angle_gamma   90.00
#
_symmetry.space_group_name_H-M   'P 1'
#
loop_
_entity.id
_entity.type
_entity.pdbx_description
1 polymer ?
#
loop_
_entity_poly.entity_id
_entity_poly.type
_entity_poly.pdbx_seq_one_letter_code
_entity_poly.pdbx_strand_id
1 'polypeptide(L)'
;MSVLPARYALLPLALLLGHSVINTILQARSPKDNAFTLDVVPGRVTAQLPSRASGAFGSRPAAQPLVVFHLGVRFNHPLGLLSPGAREMGDRFTAMTRALAERRDEFGMLHITSWRDNERRSNNTLMIIAYFRDADGLNRFAHDRVHREGWDWYLRFAKREGNSHIGIFHETFVTRPGDYETIYVDCPPTLLGAANVRVDGDGGEKAEHGEEMWVRPLVSANHSALRSQSQRMNTALPFEGVVEMY
;
A
#
# COMPACT_ATOMS: atom_id res chain seq x y z
N MET A 1 47.21 9.01 -25.58
CA MET A 1 45.86 9.21 -25.03
C MET A 1 45.31 10.51 -25.60
N SER A 2 44.34 10.45 -26.52
CA SER A 2 43.69 11.64 -27.08
C SER A 2 42.58 12.09 -26.13
N VAL A 3 42.75 13.26 -25.50
CA VAL A 3 41.76 13.86 -24.60
C VAL A 3 40.73 14.63 -25.45
N LEU A 4 39.45 14.32 -25.28
CA LEU A 4 38.36 15.03 -25.94
C LEU A 4 38.39 16.53 -25.58
N PRO A 5 38.30 17.46 -26.53
CA PRO A 5 38.27 18.89 -26.23
C PRO A 5 37.07 19.23 -25.32
N ALA A 6 37.29 20.05 -24.29
CA ALA A 6 36.30 20.34 -23.24
C ALA A 6 34.91 20.75 -23.77
N ARG A 7 34.85 21.44 -24.92
CA ARG A 7 33.59 21.82 -25.59
C ARG A 7 32.72 20.62 -26.01
N TYR A 8 33.34 19.49 -26.38
CA TYR A 8 32.62 18.27 -26.73
C TYR A 8 32.29 17.41 -25.50
N ALA A 9 33.03 17.58 -24.40
CA ALA A 9 32.70 16.93 -23.12
C ALA A 9 31.41 17.46 -22.49
N LEU A 10 31.02 18.71 -22.81
CA LEU A 10 29.78 19.33 -22.31
C LEU A 10 28.54 18.97 -23.14
N LEU A 11 28.70 18.46 -24.37
CA LEU A 11 27.57 18.14 -25.25
C LEU A 11 26.60 17.12 -24.64
N PRO A 12 27.05 15.96 -24.08
CA PRO A 12 26.12 15.02 -23.44
C PRO A 12 25.37 15.64 -22.26
N LEU A 13 26.04 16.47 -21.45
CA LEU A 13 25.42 17.16 -20.32
C LEU A 13 24.38 18.17 -20.79
N ALA A 14 24.69 18.96 -21.82
CA ALA A 14 23.77 19.94 -22.40
C ALA A 14 22.55 19.25 -23.05
N LEU A 15 22.75 18.12 -23.73
CA LEU A 15 21.67 17.33 -24.31
C LEU A 15 20.77 16.72 -23.22
N LEU A 16 21.34 16.15 -22.15
CA LEU A 16 20.58 15.61 -21.02
C LEU A 16 19.79 16.71 -20.29
N LEU A 17 20.41 17.86 -20.05
CA LEU A 17 19.75 19.01 -19.43
C LEU A 17 18.63 19.54 -20.33
N GLY A 18 18.90 19.71 -21.63
CA GLY A 18 17.89 20.14 -22.61
C GLY A 18 16.71 19.18 -22.67
N HIS A 19 16.97 17.87 -22.71
CA HIS A 19 15.93 16.84 -22.67
C HIS A 19 15.10 16.91 -21.39
N SER A 20 15.75 17.07 -20.23
CA SER A 20 15.08 17.22 -18.94
C SER A 20 14.17 18.45 -18.92
N VAL A 21 14.69 19.62 -19.31
CA VAL A 21 13.94 20.88 -19.36
C VAL A 21 12.76 20.80 -20.31
N ILE A 22 12.97 20.27 -21.53
CA ILE A 22 11.90 20.10 -22.52
C ILE A 22 10.82 19.18 -21.97
N ASN A 23 11.18 18.02 -21.42
CA ASN A 23 10.20 17.09 -20.82
C ASN A 23 9.44 17.75 -19.66
N THR A 24 10.11 18.50 -18.79
CA THR A 24 9.45 19.23 -17.69
C THR A 24 8.45 20.25 -18.23
N ILE A 25 8.82 21.02 -19.26
CA ILE A 25 7.90 21.99 -19.87
C ILE A 25 6.70 21.28 -20.50
N LEU A 26 6.92 20.18 -21.21
CA LEU A 26 5.85 19.39 -21.84
C LEU A 26 4.91 18.81 -20.78
N GLN A 27 5.44 18.18 -19.71
CA GLN A 27 4.64 17.60 -18.63
C GLN A 27 3.88 18.65 -17.81
N ALA A 28 4.49 19.82 -17.57
CA ALA A 28 3.83 20.91 -16.86
C ALA A 28 2.69 21.54 -17.68
N ARG A 29 2.75 21.45 -19.03
CA ARG A 29 1.76 22.05 -19.94
C ARG A 29 0.74 21.06 -20.51
N SER A 30 1.01 19.75 -20.47
CA SER A 30 0.08 18.69 -20.88
C SER A 30 -0.31 17.82 -19.68
N PRO A 31 -1.40 18.15 -18.96
CA PRO A 31 -1.87 17.34 -17.84
C PRO A 31 -2.29 15.92 -18.22
N LYS A 32 -2.65 15.67 -19.50
CA LYS A 32 -3.18 14.37 -19.95
C LYS A 32 -2.08 13.33 -20.20
N ASP A 33 -0.87 13.76 -20.53
CA ASP A 33 0.28 12.89 -20.82
C ASP A 33 1.35 12.95 -19.71
N ASN A 34 0.96 13.47 -18.54
CA ASN A 34 1.88 13.66 -17.44
C ASN A 34 1.99 12.38 -16.60
N ALA A 35 3.17 11.78 -16.60
CA ALA A 35 3.46 10.61 -15.75
C ALA A 35 3.23 10.88 -14.25
N PHE A 36 3.31 12.13 -13.80
CA PHE A 36 3.04 12.51 -12.40
C PHE A 36 1.56 12.49 -12.02
N THR A 37 0.65 12.48 -13.00
CA THR A 37 -0.81 12.41 -12.76
C THR A 37 -1.40 11.05 -13.13
N LEU A 38 -0.55 10.06 -13.44
CA LEU A 38 -0.99 8.71 -13.72
C LEU A 38 -1.79 8.15 -12.52
N ASP A 39 -2.94 7.57 -12.81
CA ASP A 39 -3.88 6.98 -11.85
C ASP A 39 -4.42 7.94 -10.77
N VAL A 40 -4.16 9.25 -10.87
CA VAL A 40 -4.72 10.24 -9.93
C VAL A 40 -6.24 10.21 -10.01
N VAL A 41 -6.88 10.01 -8.85
CA VAL A 41 -8.33 10.13 -8.72
C VAL A 41 -8.65 11.57 -8.35
N PRO A 42 -9.26 12.37 -9.26
CA PRO A 42 -9.54 13.76 -9.00
C PRO A 42 -10.65 13.91 -7.95
N GLY A 43 -10.54 14.95 -7.13
CA GLY A 43 -11.49 15.26 -6.09
C GLY A 43 -11.31 14.43 -4.82
N ARG A 44 -12.33 14.49 -3.95
CA ARG A 44 -12.28 13.90 -2.60
C ARG A 44 -12.91 12.51 -2.60
N VAL A 45 -12.12 11.50 -2.25
CA VAL A 45 -12.57 10.11 -2.10
C VAL A 45 -12.18 9.54 -0.75
N THR A 46 -12.91 8.54 -0.28
CA THR A 46 -12.63 7.77 0.94
C THR A 46 -12.68 6.29 0.62
N ALA A 47 -11.87 5.50 1.31
CA ALA A 47 -12.00 4.04 1.31
C ALA A 47 -13.13 3.61 2.25
N GLN A 48 -14.04 2.77 1.75
CA GLN A 48 -15.10 2.08 2.46
C GLN A 48 -15.07 0.62 1.99
N LEU A 49 -15.05 -0.36 2.89
CA LEU A 49 -14.95 -1.76 2.45
C LEU A 49 -16.31 -2.24 1.90
N PRO A 50 -16.38 -2.76 0.66
CA PRO A 50 -17.59 -3.34 0.11
C PRO A 50 -17.91 -4.68 0.78
N SER A 51 -19.20 -5.05 0.80
CA SER A 51 -19.65 -6.37 1.18
C SER A 51 -19.02 -7.42 0.28
N ARG A 52 -18.44 -8.47 0.85
CA ARG A 52 -17.93 -9.59 0.07
C ARG A 52 -19.05 -10.41 -0.57
N ALA A 53 -20.22 -10.47 0.04
CA ALA A 53 -21.33 -11.22 -0.53
C ALA A 53 -21.86 -10.58 -1.83
N SER A 54 -21.92 -9.24 -1.89
CA SER A 54 -22.61 -8.54 -2.98
C SER A 54 -21.79 -7.50 -3.73
N GLY A 55 -20.59 -7.16 -3.25
CA GLY A 55 -19.79 -6.04 -3.77
C GLY A 55 -20.34 -4.65 -3.40
N ALA A 56 -21.48 -4.56 -2.73
CA ALA A 56 -22.11 -3.29 -2.38
C ALA A 56 -21.52 -2.67 -1.10
N PHE A 57 -21.41 -1.35 -1.03
CA PHE A 57 -20.83 -0.64 0.13
C PHE A 57 -21.78 -0.50 1.33
N GLY A 58 -23.08 -0.70 1.14
CA GLY A 58 -24.10 -0.53 2.19
C GLY A 58 -24.28 0.93 2.63
N SER A 59 -25.09 1.14 3.67
CA SER A 59 -25.47 2.48 4.16
C SER A 59 -24.67 2.96 5.38
N ARG A 60 -23.88 2.08 6.00
CA ARG A 60 -23.08 2.39 7.19
C ARG A 60 -21.60 2.54 6.82
N PRO A 61 -21.03 3.74 6.95
CA PRO A 61 -19.59 3.94 6.80
C PRO A 61 -18.80 3.08 7.80
N ALA A 62 -17.60 2.68 7.43
CA ALA A 62 -16.68 1.88 8.25
C ALA A 62 -17.33 0.62 8.86
N ALA A 63 -18.33 0.03 8.19
CA ALA A 63 -19.13 -1.07 8.74
C ALA A 63 -18.36 -2.37 9.03
N GLN A 64 -17.19 -2.55 8.42
CA GLN A 64 -16.34 -3.73 8.58
C GLN A 64 -15.09 -3.37 9.36
N PRO A 65 -14.63 -4.21 10.31
CA PRO A 65 -13.34 -4.01 10.95
C PRO A 65 -12.20 -4.23 9.96
N LEU A 66 -11.00 -3.80 10.34
CA LEU A 66 -9.77 -4.15 9.62
C LEU A 66 -8.58 -4.20 10.59
N VAL A 67 -7.47 -4.73 10.09
CA VAL A 67 -6.18 -4.70 10.76
C VAL A 67 -5.19 -3.91 9.90
N VAL A 68 -4.46 -2.99 10.53
CA VAL A 68 -3.31 -2.30 9.94
C VAL A 68 -2.06 -2.88 10.58
N PHE A 69 -1.20 -3.49 9.76
CA PHE A 69 0.04 -4.10 10.19
C PHE A 69 1.23 -3.34 9.62
N HIS A 70 2.01 -2.74 10.49
CA HIS A 70 3.31 -2.17 10.14
C HIS A 70 4.38 -3.23 10.37
N LEU A 71 5.24 -3.44 9.39
CA LEU A 71 6.44 -4.27 9.54
C LEU A 71 7.61 -3.54 8.91
N GLY A 72 8.64 -3.27 9.70
CA GLY A 72 9.82 -2.58 9.21
C GLY A 72 11.11 -3.31 9.51
N VAL A 73 12.10 -2.99 8.68
CA VAL A 73 13.48 -3.43 8.81
C VAL A 73 14.38 -2.20 8.79
N ARG A 74 15.38 -2.20 9.66
CA ARG A 74 16.37 -1.13 9.76
C ARG A 74 17.78 -1.67 9.65
N PHE A 75 18.56 -1.03 8.79
CA PHE A 75 19.98 -1.35 8.61
C PHE A 75 20.86 -0.32 9.33
N ASN A 76 21.39 -0.70 10.49
CA ASN A 76 22.27 0.13 11.32
C ASN A 76 23.75 0.06 10.90
N HIS A 77 24.10 -0.81 9.95
CA HIS A 77 25.45 -0.89 9.38
C HIS A 77 25.76 0.35 8.52
N PRO A 78 27.01 0.86 8.47
CA PRO A 78 27.38 2.00 7.61
C PRO A 78 27.08 1.81 6.12
N LEU A 79 27.09 0.56 5.65
CA LEU A 79 26.74 0.19 4.27
C LEU A 79 25.22 0.10 4.02
N GLY A 80 24.38 0.26 5.04
CA GLY A 80 22.92 0.21 4.93
C GLY A 80 22.41 -1.07 4.26
N LEU A 81 21.70 -0.91 3.15
CA LEU A 81 21.17 -2.02 2.34
C LEU A 81 22.25 -2.91 1.70
N LEU A 82 23.52 -2.48 1.69
CA LEU A 82 24.65 -3.28 1.23
C LEU A 82 25.36 -4.02 2.37
N SER A 83 24.79 -4.03 3.57
CA SER A 83 25.36 -4.72 4.73
C SER A 83 25.30 -6.25 4.61
N PRO A 84 26.20 -6.98 5.29
CA PRO A 84 26.12 -8.45 5.35
C PRO A 84 24.75 -8.92 5.83
N GLY A 85 24.13 -9.88 5.14
CA GLY A 85 22.79 -10.39 5.47
C GLY A 85 21.63 -9.57 4.90
N ALA A 86 21.85 -8.37 4.36
CA ALA A 86 20.77 -7.54 3.81
C ALA A 86 20.14 -8.15 2.56
N ARG A 87 20.94 -8.78 1.69
CA ARG A 87 20.43 -9.49 0.50
C ARG A 87 19.55 -10.66 0.91
N GLU A 88 20.05 -11.50 1.82
CA GLU A 88 19.34 -12.69 2.30
C GLU A 88 18.05 -12.34 3.06
N MET A 89 18.03 -11.21 3.75
CA MET A 89 16.82 -10.63 4.36
C MET A 89 15.83 -10.18 3.27
N GLY A 90 16.31 -9.43 2.26
CA GLY A 90 15.51 -8.95 1.15
C GLY A 90 14.88 -10.07 0.31
N ASP A 91 15.65 -11.12 0.01
CA ASP A 91 15.17 -12.28 -0.76
C ASP A 91 14.03 -13.01 -0.02
N ARG A 92 14.16 -13.19 1.30
CA ARG A 92 13.12 -13.81 2.13
C ARG A 92 11.88 -12.94 2.27
N PHE A 93 12.07 -11.64 2.49
CA PHE A 93 10.97 -10.70 2.55
C PHE A 93 10.19 -10.67 1.22
N THR A 94 10.90 -10.72 0.09
CA THR A 94 10.29 -10.83 -1.24
C THR A 94 9.51 -12.14 -1.39
N ALA A 95 10.04 -13.26 -0.92
CA ALA A 95 9.33 -14.54 -0.93
C ALA A 95 8.04 -14.51 -0.07
N MET A 96 8.10 -13.93 1.13
CA MET A 96 6.95 -13.77 2.02
C MET A 96 5.86 -12.90 1.38
N THR A 97 6.24 -11.72 0.88
CA THR A 97 5.28 -10.78 0.26
C THR A 97 4.66 -11.35 -1.00
N ARG A 98 5.42 -12.08 -1.82
CA ARG A 98 4.89 -12.82 -2.97
C ARG A 98 3.88 -13.89 -2.55
N ALA A 99 4.23 -14.73 -1.59
CA ALA A 99 3.35 -15.79 -1.10
C ALA A 99 2.06 -15.23 -0.45
N LEU A 100 2.16 -14.07 0.22
CA LEU A 100 1.01 -13.33 0.75
C LEU A 100 0.11 -12.79 -0.36
N ALA A 101 0.70 -12.23 -1.43
CA ALA A 101 -0.05 -11.70 -2.56
C ALA A 101 -0.77 -12.80 -3.36
N GLU A 102 -0.11 -13.94 -3.60
CA GLU A 102 -0.67 -15.10 -4.31
C GLU A 102 -1.84 -15.73 -3.55
N ARG A 103 -1.79 -15.74 -2.22
CA ARG A 103 -2.83 -16.29 -1.33
C ARG A 103 -3.56 -15.21 -0.55
N ARG A 104 -3.71 -14.02 -1.15
CA ARG A 104 -4.23 -12.84 -0.44
C ARG A 104 -5.61 -13.05 0.15
N ASP A 105 -6.50 -13.76 -0.57
CA ASP A 105 -7.85 -13.99 -0.08
C ASP A 105 -7.88 -15.01 1.08
N GLU A 106 -7.04 -16.05 1.03
CA GLU A 106 -6.88 -17.05 2.09
C GLU A 106 -6.46 -16.39 3.41
N PHE A 107 -5.49 -15.47 3.35
CA PHE A 107 -5.01 -14.72 4.50
C PHE A 107 -5.81 -13.47 4.81
N GLY A 108 -6.79 -13.13 3.98
CA GLY A 108 -7.58 -11.90 4.12
C GLY A 108 -6.77 -10.61 3.98
N MET A 109 -5.67 -10.63 3.23
CA MET A 109 -4.90 -9.44 2.89
C MET A 109 -5.68 -8.58 1.88
N LEU A 110 -5.88 -7.32 2.24
CA LEU A 110 -6.60 -6.31 1.45
C LEU A 110 -5.64 -5.51 0.56
N HIS A 111 -4.52 -5.08 1.13
CA HIS A 111 -3.46 -4.36 0.42
C HIS A 111 -2.13 -4.47 1.16
N ILE A 112 -1.03 -4.24 0.45
CA ILE A 112 0.30 -4.05 1.02
C ILE A 112 1.02 -2.97 0.23
N THR A 113 1.63 -2.02 0.93
CA THR A 113 2.44 -0.97 0.31
C THR A 113 3.76 -0.77 1.06
N SER A 114 4.77 -0.31 0.35
CA SER A 114 6.13 -0.12 0.87
C SER A 114 6.45 1.36 1.03
N TRP A 115 7.08 1.70 2.15
CA TRP A 115 7.51 3.02 2.54
C TRP A 115 9.00 3.00 2.90
N ARG A 116 9.66 4.11 2.64
CA ARG A 116 11.02 4.36 3.12
C ARG A 116 10.97 5.52 4.10
N ASP A 117 11.58 5.30 5.24
CA ASP A 117 11.71 6.30 6.28
C ASP A 117 12.60 7.48 5.83
N ASN A 118 12.36 8.64 6.41
CA ASN A 118 13.14 9.86 6.23
C ASN A 118 13.57 10.51 7.56
N GLU A 119 13.53 9.77 8.68
CA GLU A 119 13.91 10.24 10.03
C GLU A 119 15.38 10.72 10.09
N ARG A 120 16.28 10.09 9.33
CA ARG A 120 17.74 10.31 9.42
C ARG A 120 18.38 10.36 8.06
N ARG A 121 19.52 11.05 7.95
CA ARG A 121 20.31 11.13 6.71
C ARG A 121 20.60 9.79 6.02
N SER A 122 20.65 8.69 6.77
CA SER A 122 20.92 7.37 6.23
C SER A 122 19.74 6.75 5.45
N ASN A 123 18.49 7.13 5.72
CA ASN A 123 17.27 6.58 5.08
C ASN A 123 17.28 5.03 4.96
N ASN A 124 17.85 4.37 5.99
CA ASN A 124 18.11 2.93 6.02
C ASN A 124 17.00 2.12 6.70
N THR A 125 15.80 2.68 6.83
CA THR A 125 14.63 1.97 7.33
C THR A 125 13.62 1.81 6.19
N LEU A 126 13.19 0.56 5.96
CA LEU A 126 12.09 0.24 5.06
C LEU A 126 10.93 -0.27 5.91
N MET A 127 9.71 0.06 5.52
CA MET A 127 8.50 -0.39 6.20
C MET A 127 7.46 -0.80 5.17
N ILE A 128 6.73 -1.85 5.44
CA ILE A 128 5.47 -2.12 4.77
C ILE A 128 4.30 -1.76 5.68
N ILE A 129 3.22 -1.32 5.05
CA ILE A 129 1.91 -1.19 5.66
C ILE A 129 1.01 -2.19 4.94
N ALA A 130 0.58 -3.21 5.66
CA ALA A 130 -0.32 -4.24 5.17
C ALA A 130 -1.69 -4.12 5.84
N TYR A 131 -2.74 -4.20 5.06
CA TYR A 131 -4.13 -4.18 5.51
C TYR A 131 -4.69 -5.59 5.45
N PHE A 132 -5.35 -6.03 6.52
CA PHE A 132 -6.03 -7.31 6.59
C PHE A 132 -7.50 -7.12 7.00
N ARG A 133 -8.36 -8.05 6.61
CA ARG A 133 -9.78 -8.07 7.02
C ARG A 133 -9.94 -8.34 8.52
N ASP A 134 -9.06 -9.15 9.08
CA ASP A 134 -9.11 -9.61 10.47
C ASP A 134 -7.73 -10.04 10.97
N ALA A 135 -7.59 -10.12 12.30
CA ALA A 135 -6.34 -10.50 12.96
C ALA A 135 -6.04 -12.00 12.78
N ASP A 136 -7.07 -12.83 12.57
CA ASP A 136 -6.91 -14.27 12.40
C ASP A 136 -6.21 -14.58 11.07
N GLY A 137 -6.55 -13.87 10.00
CA GLY A 137 -5.89 -13.96 8.70
C GLY A 137 -4.41 -13.57 8.76
N LEU A 138 -4.10 -12.46 9.45
CA LEU A 138 -2.73 -12.06 9.72
C LEU A 138 -1.98 -13.15 10.53
N ASN A 139 -2.61 -13.70 11.56
CA ASN A 139 -2.01 -14.76 12.38
C ASN A 139 -1.80 -16.05 11.59
N ARG A 140 -2.72 -16.44 10.70
CA ARG A 140 -2.54 -17.59 9.79
C ARG A 140 -1.30 -17.39 8.93
N PHE A 141 -1.13 -16.21 8.34
CA PHE A 141 0.06 -15.91 7.54
C PHE A 141 1.35 -15.93 8.39
N ALA A 142 1.33 -15.42 9.61
CA ALA A 142 2.48 -15.47 10.52
C ALA A 142 2.90 -16.92 10.90
N HIS A 143 1.97 -17.87 10.80
CA HIS A 143 2.20 -19.30 11.01
C HIS A 143 2.48 -20.07 9.72
N ASP A 144 2.35 -19.44 8.55
CA ASP A 144 2.64 -20.07 7.28
C ASP A 144 4.11 -20.44 7.16
N ARG A 145 4.38 -21.52 6.42
CA ARG A 145 5.73 -22.07 6.23
C ARG A 145 6.71 -21.00 5.74
N VAL A 146 6.33 -20.16 4.78
CA VAL A 146 7.23 -19.14 4.21
C VAL A 146 7.66 -18.10 5.25
N HIS A 147 6.73 -17.71 6.13
CA HIS A 147 6.99 -16.74 7.18
C HIS A 147 7.89 -17.36 8.26
N ARG A 148 7.57 -18.58 8.71
CA ARG A 148 8.34 -19.32 9.71
C ARG A 148 9.78 -19.58 9.27
N GLU A 149 9.98 -20.04 8.03
CA GLU A 149 11.32 -20.29 7.48
C GLU A 149 12.19 -19.03 7.50
N GLY A 150 11.61 -17.86 7.17
CA GLY A 150 12.37 -16.61 7.20
C GLY A 150 12.57 -16.03 8.58
N TRP A 151 11.61 -16.17 9.49
CA TRP A 151 11.78 -15.80 10.90
C TRP A 151 12.87 -16.65 11.57
N ASP A 152 12.86 -17.96 11.35
CA ASP A 152 13.87 -18.87 11.89
C ASP A 152 15.27 -18.56 11.34
N TRP A 153 15.37 -18.16 10.07
CA TRP A 153 16.63 -17.66 9.52
C TRP A 153 17.09 -16.39 10.22
N TYR A 154 16.20 -15.40 10.39
CA TYR A 154 16.55 -14.14 11.04
C TYR A 154 17.04 -14.38 12.48
N LEU A 155 16.35 -15.23 13.24
CA LEU A 155 16.78 -15.62 14.58
C LEU A 155 18.17 -16.27 14.58
N ARG A 156 18.47 -17.16 13.62
CA ARG A 156 19.82 -17.74 13.49
C ARG A 156 20.86 -16.70 13.09
N PHE A 157 20.50 -15.76 12.22
CA PHE A 157 21.39 -14.68 11.79
C PHE A 157 21.73 -13.75 12.96
N ALA A 158 20.72 -13.27 13.69
CA ALA A 158 20.86 -12.32 14.79
C ALA A 158 21.58 -12.90 16.02
N LYS A 159 21.60 -14.22 16.19
CA LYS A 159 22.36 -14.90 17.25
C LYS A 159 23.86 -14.96 17.03
N ARG A 160 24.34 -14.73 15.80
CA ARG A 160 25.78 -14.75 15.50
C ARG A 160 26.44 -13.47 16.01
N GLU A 161 27.62 -13.60 16.58
CA GLU A 161 28.41 -12.46 17.03
C GLU A 161 28.66 -11.49 15.85
N GLY A 162 28.46 -10.19 16.09
CA GLY A 162 28.61 -9.15 15.08
C GLY A 162 27.38 -8.88 14.19
N ASN A 163 26.31 -9.69 14.25
CA ASN A 163 25.11 -9.54 13.41
C ASN A 163 23.97 -8.72 14.08
N SER A 164 24.31 -7.67 14.83
CA SER A 164 23.33 -6.80 15.50
C SER A 164 22.91 -5.59 14.66
N HIS A 165 23.35 -5.52 13.40
CA HIS A 165 23.15 -4.36 12.53
C HIS A 165 21.85 -4.39 11.70
N ILE A 166 21.07 -5.47 11.74
CA ILE A 166 19.73 -5.55 11.12
C ILE A 166 18.69 -5.63 12.22
N GLY A 167 17.90 -4.57 12.38
CA GLY A 167 16.76 -4.53 13.29
C GLY A 167 15.45 -4.80 12.56
N ILE A 168 14.48 -5.38 13.25
CA ILE A 168 13.11 -5.57 12.79
C ILE A 168 12.17 -5.00 13.84
N PHE A 169 11.08 -4.37 13.40
CA PHE A 169 9.98 -3.93 14.26
C PHE A 169 8.65 -4.20 13.57
N HIS A 170 7.59 -4.33 14.37
CA HIS A 170 6.24 -4.45 13.84
C HIS A 170 5.21 -3.86 14.81
N GLU A 171 4.09 -3.39 14.27
CA GLU A 171 2.96 -2.85 15.03
C GLU A 171 1.66 -3.38 14.41
N THR A 172 0.73 -3.83 15.26
CA THR A 172 -0.57 -4.36 14.81
C THR A 172 -1.69 -3.53 15.43
N PHE A 173 -2.46 -2.85 14.59
CA PHE A 173 -3.63 -2.07 14.99
C PHE A 173 -4.88 -2.79 14.51
N VAL A 174 -5.81 -3.08 15.42
CA VAL A 174 -7.09 -3.73 15.13
C VAL A 174 -8.21 -2.74 15.37
N THR A 175 -9.01 -2.46 14.35
CA THR A 175 -10.15 -1.55 14.45
C THR A 175 -11.44 -2.32 14.67
N ARG A 176 -12.42 -1.71 15.35
CA ARG A 176 -13.81 -2.17 15.31
C ARG A 176 -14.54 -1.51 14.13
N PRO A 177 -15.73 -1.99 13.75
CA PRO A 177 -16.62 -1.23 12.87
C PRO A 177 -16.83 0.19 13.41
N GLY A 178 -16.66 1.20 12.55
CA GLY A 178 -16.76 2.62 12.90
C GLY A 178 -15.47 3.26 13.44
N ASP A 179 -14.44 2.47 13.78
CA ASP A 179 -13.23 3.01 14.43
C ASP A 179 -12.16 3.47 13.42
N TYR A 180 -12.51 3.72 12.16
CA TYR A 180 -11.57 4.25 11.16
C TYR A 180 -12.24 5.19 10.15
N GLU A 181 -11.43 6.06 9.56
CA GLU A 181 -11.79 6.86 8.39
C GLU A 181 -10.58 7.07 7.49
N THR A 182 -10.84 7.43 6.23
CA THR A 182 -9.79 7.81 5.29
C THR A 182 -10.26 8.99 4.44
N ILE A 183 -9.31 9.76 3.92
CA ILE A 183 -9.58 10.79 2.93
C ILE A 183 -8.40 10.87 1.98
N TYR A 184 -8.69 10.93 0.69
CA TYR A 184 -7.73 11.08 -0.39
C TYR A 184 -8.22 12.23 -1.27
N VAL A 185 -7.31 13.11 -1.67
CA VAL A 185 -7.62 14.28 -2.49
C VAL A 185 -6.56 14.39 -3.58
N ASP A 186 -6.99 14.28 -4.83
CA ASP A 186 -6.13 14.46 -6.01
C ASP A 186 -4.84 13.61 -5.96
N CYS A 187 -4.94 12.37 -5.46
CA CYS A 187 -3.83 11.44 -5.39
C CYS A 187 -4.18 10.10 -6.04
N PRO A 188 -3.18 9.33 -6.51
CA PRO A 188 -3.43 7.96 -6.93
C PRO A 188 -3.90 7.10 -5.73
N PRO A 189 -4.62 6.00 -5.96
CA PRO A 189 -4.96 5.06 -4.90
C PRO A 189 -3.69 4.62 -4.15
N THR A 190 -3.70 4.80 -2.84
CA THR A 190 -2.62 4.39 -1.95
C THR A 190 -3.20 3.86 -0.64
N LEU A 191 -2.38 3.17 0.16
CA LEU A 191 -2.78 2.65 1.46
C LEU A 191 -4.08 1.83 1.35
N LEU A 192 -5.05 2.03 2.25
CA LEU A 192 -6.34 1.35 2.18
C LEU A 192 -7.10 1.65 0.88
N GLY A 193 -6.94 2.84 0.29
CA GLY A 193 -7.58 3.23 -0.96
C GLY A 193 -7.13 2.39 -2.17
N ALA A 194 -5.95 1.76 -2.10
CA ALA A 194 -5.45 0.86 -3.13
C ALA A 194 -5.82 -0.63 -2.90
N ALA A 195 -6.61 -0.93 -1.86
CA ALA A 195 -7.05 -2.29 -1.60
C ALA A 195 -7.97 -2.84 -2.70
N ASN A 196 -8.08 -4.17 -2.75
CA ASN A 196 -9.03 -4.87 -3.59
C ASN A 196 -9.71 -5.97 -2.78
N VAL A 197 -11.04 -5.97 -2.78
CA VAL A 197 -11.85 -6.95 -2.03
C VAL A 197 -12.48 -7.92 -3.02
N ARG A 198 -12.30 -9.23 -2.80
CA ARG A 198 -12.97 -10.25 -3.61
C ARG A 198 -14.45 -10.31 -3.22
N VAL A 199 -15.32 -10.28 -4.22
CA VAL A 199 -16.74 -10.59 -4.08
C VAL A 199 -16.90 -12.10 -4.26
N ASP A 200 -17.61 -12.72 -3.33
CA ASP A 200 -17.91 -14.15 -3.36
C ASP A 200 -18.94 -14.38 -4.49
N GLY A 201 -18.69 -15.39 -5.34
CA GLY A 201 -19.25 -15.55 -6.70
C GLY A 201 -20.77 -15.75 -6.84
N ASP A 202 -21.54 -15.55 -5.77
CA ASP A 202 -22.94 -15.96 -5.69
C ASP A 202 -23.90 -14.76 -5.53
N GLY A 203 -23.39 -13.54 -5.30
CA GLY A 203 -24.25 -12.41 -4.86
C GLY A 203 -24.14 -11.10 -5.66
N GLY A 204 -23.52 -11.11 -6.83
CA GLY A 204 -23.60 -9.98 -7.76
C GLY A 204 -24.63 -10.25 -8.85
N GLU A 205 -25.69 -9.43 -8.97
CA GLU A 205 -26.61 -9.42 -10.13
C GLU A 205 -25.90 -9.18 -11.49
N LYS A 206 -24.58 -8.95 -11.47
CA LYS A 206 -23.72 -8.67 -12.63
C LYS A 206 -22.56 -9.67 -12.82
N ALA A 207 -22.43 -10.70 -11.98
CA ALA A 207 -21.41 -11.72 -12.20
C ALA A 207 -21.94 -12.73 -13.23
N GLU A 208 -21.41 -12.68 -14.46
CA GLU A 208 -21.54 -13.82 -15.36
C GLU A 208 -20.92 -15.05 -14.66
N HIS A 209 -21.64 -16.16 -14.74
CA HIS A 209 -21.42 -17.36 -13.93
C HIS A 209 -19.94 -17.84 -14.03
N GLY A 210 -19.15 -17.59 -12.98
CA GLY A 210 -17.78 -18.09 -12.84
C GLY A 210 -16.64 -17.05 -12.92
N GLU A 211 -16.91 -15.77 -13.16
CA GLU A 211 -15.84 -14.75 -13.14
C GLU A 211 -15.57 -14.18 -11.73
N GLU A 212 -14.29 -14.18 -11.32
CA GLU A 212 -13.87 -13.57 -10.05
C GLU A 212 -14.02 -12.04 -10.10
N MET A 213 -14.93 -11.51 -9.29
CA MET A 213 -15.13 -10.07 -9.19
C MET A 213 -14.31 -9.48 -8.03
N TRP A 214 -13.57 -8.39 -8.32
CA TRP A 214 -12.80 -7.64 -7.35
C TRP A 214 -13.24 -6.17 -7.33
N VAL A 215 -13.47 -5.63 -6.13
CA VAL A 215 -13.98 -4.27 -5.95
C VAL A 215 -12.96 -3.43 -5.17
N ARG A 216 -12.66 -2.23 -5.69
CA ARG A 216 -11.85 -1.22 -4.99
C ARG A 216 -12.69 -0.51 -3.94
N PRO A 217 -12.14 -0.14 -2.78
CA PRO A 217 -12.93 0.47 -1.71
C PRO A 217 -13.21 1.96 -1.91
N LEU A 218 -12.71 2.60 -2.97
CA LEU A 218 -12.83 4.05 -3.13
C LEU A 218 -14.25 4.47 -3.53
N VAL A 219 -14.82 5.37 -2.73
CA VAL A 219 -16.11 6.02 -2.99
C VAL A 219 -15.98 7.54 -2.83
N SER A 220 -16.89 8.29 -3.44
CA SER A 220 -16.92 9.75 -3.35
C SER A 220 -17.15 10.21 -1.91
N ALA A 221 -16.23 11.04 -1.39
CA ALA A 221 -16.38 11.67 -0.08
C ALA A 221 -17.28 12.94 -0.13
N ASN A 222 -17.85 13.26 -1.29
CA ASN A 222 -18.82 14.34 -1.43
C ASN A 222 -20.26 13.90 -1.09
N HIS A 223 -20.50 12.60 -0.94
CA HIS A 223 -21.79 12.08 -0.47
C HIS A 223 -22.10 12.62 0.93
N SER A 224 -23.37 12.96 1.20
CA SER A 224 -23.80 13.55 2.47
C SER A 224 -23.43 12.70 3.69
N ALA A 225 -23.46 11.37 3.54
CA ALA A 225 -23.07 10.40 4.56
C ALA A 225 -21.55 10.23 4.76
N LEU A 226 -20.69 10.88 3.97
CA LEU A 226 -19.22 10.72 4.00
C LEU A 226 -18.45 12.05 4.03
N ARG A 227 -19.18 13.18 4.12
CA ARG A 227 -18.64 14.52 3.92
C ARG A 227 -17.66 14.92 5.02
N SER A 228 -17.99 14.61 6.28
CA SER A 228 -17.15 14.87 7.46
C SER A 228 -16.38 13.62 7.91
N GLN A 229 -15.34 13.84 8.73
CA GLN A 229 -14.59 12.76 9.38
C GLN A 229 -15.51 11.86 10.23
N SER A 230 -16.35 12.46 11.09
CA SER A 230 -17.26 11.73 11.97
C SER A 230 -18.26 10.88 11.20
N GLN A 231 -18.76 11.39 10.07
CA GLN A 231 -19.65 10.64 9.18
C GLN A 231 -18.95 9.43 8.57
N ARG A 232 -17.68 9.56 8.14
CA ARG A 232 -16.90 8.42 7.61
C ARG A 232 -16.58 7.35 8.65
N MET A 233 -16.49 7.74 9.92
CA MET A 233 -16.35 6.83 11.07
C MET A 233 -17.69 6.25 11.54
N ASN A 234 -18.83 6.59 10.92
CA ASN A 234 -20.16 6.22 11.41
C ASN A 234 -20.39 6.64 12.89
N THR A 235 -19.78 7.75 13.29
CA THR A 235 -19.95 8.40 14.61
C THR A 235 -20.92 9.58 14.56
N ALA A 236 -21.34 9.99 13.36
CA ALA A 236 -22.45 10.90 13.19
C ALA A 236 -23.78 10.15 13.43
N LEU A 237 -24.70 10.76 14.18
CA LEU A 237 -26.06 10.25 14.39
C LEU A 237 -26.72 9.87 13.06
N PRO A 238 -27.55 8.80 13.01
CA PRO A 238 -28.13 8.31 11.76
C PRO A 238 -28.96 9.41 11.08
N PHE A 239 -28.63 9.71 9.82
CA PHE A 239 -29.47 10.53 8.96
C PHE A 239 -30.46 9.63 8.22
N GLU A 240 -31.76 9.84 8.45
CA GLU A 240 -32.86 9.28 7.65
C GLU A 240 -32.89 9.98 6.29
N GLY A 241 -32.66 9.25 5.20
CA GLY A 241 -32.79 9.76 3.84
C GLY A 241 -32.59 8.66 2.79
N VAL A 242 -33.59 8.48 1.93
CA VAL A 242 -33.65 7.45 0.88
C VAL A 242 -32.55 7.70 -0.15
N VAL A 243 -31.79 6.66 -0.47
CA VAL A 243 -30.66 6.67 -1.42
C VAL A 243 -31.20 6.50 -2.84
N GLU A 244 -31.08 7.53 -3.68
CA GLU A 244 -31.11 7.36 -5.13
C GLU A 244 -29.68 7.14 -5.66
N MET A 245 -29.51 6.06 -6.42
CA MET A 245 -28.25 5.63 -7.03
C MET A 245 -28.15 6.15 -8.47
N TYR A 246 -26.99 6.67 -8.87
CA TYR A 246 -26.56 6.76 -10.28
C TYR A 246 -25.46 5.73 -10.54
#